data_AF-A0A7C5YSU7-F1
#
_entry.id   AF-A0A7C5YSU7-F1
#
_cell.length_a   1.000
_cell.length_b   1.000
_cell.length_c   1.000
_cell.angle_alpha   90.00
_cell.angle_beta   90.00
_cell.angle_gamma   90.00
#
_symmetry.space_group_name_H-M   'P 1'
#
loop_
_entity.id
_entity.type
_entity.pdbx_description
1 polymer ?
#
loop_
_entity_poly.entity_id
_entity_poly.type
_entity_poly.pdbx_seq_one_letter_code
_entity_poly.pdbx_strand_id
1 'polypeptide(L)'
;MRYFKLGYVMVLAIVFIVTVLNLISVASVYGCIDPRGIYAFEVVLNKPGVRYNLSRVKEIFSDAIITIYNDMDAILFKYRHLDALYIVMLYQEKFYGGAPYIERFNEGKPIEYYLGVRVEFLNNSIEILCNESIDEANKLCSKAKATLVNDLGTLLKILIEKDVLVDLGDGDIKTLVNDSIKWWRDYRIVAGWNSRLIYYHGGWLPYDELVNKGLISGMLVRFSGCGKVFPKDVIDALTVLKPAISIETTYITIIASPKQETSYTLSPTNIYTNNISVLIAIIIGIVTALATYMLLYKAK
;
A
#
# COMPACT_ATOMS: atom_id res chain seq x y z
N MET A 1 5.66 -48.27 -35.85
CA MET A 1 4.59 -48.02 -34.85
C MET A 1 5.05 -47.37 -33.53
N ARG A 2 6.28 -47.60 -33.01
CA ARG A 2 6.74 -46.94 -31.76
C ARG A 2 6.92 -45.42 -31.85
N TYR A 3 7.33 -44.88 -33.01
CA TYR A 3 7.54 -43.44 -33.20
C TYR A 3 6.26 -42.60 -33.21
N PHE A 4 5.11 -43.19 -33.55
CA PHE A 4 3.81 -42.52 -33.55
C PHE A 4 3.34 -42.17 -32.13
N LYS A 5 3.66 -43.03 -31.15
CA LYS A 5 3.35 -42.77 -29.73
C LYS A 5 4.21 -41.64 -29.15
N LEU A 6 5.45 -41.49 -29.62
CA LEU A 6 6.35 -40.44 -29.11
C LEU A 6 5.93 -39.04 -29.57
N GLY A 7 5.48 -38.90 -30.82
CA GLY A 7 4.98 -37.62 -31.34
C GLY A 7 3.75 -37.10 -30.58
N TYR A 8 2.81 -38.01 -30.26
CA TYR A 8 1.60 -37.65 -29.51
C TYR A 8 1.92 -37.21 -28.08
N VAL A 9 2.86 -37.89 -27.41
CA VAL A 9 3.32 -37.51 -26.06
C VAL A 9 3.99 -36.13 -26.08
N MET A 10 4.77 -35.82 -27.12
CA MET A 10 5.41 -34.51 -27.25
C MET A 10 4.41 -33.37 -27.46
N VAL A 11 3.39 -33.59 -28.30
CA VAL A 11 2.32 -32.59 -28.53
C VAL A 11 1.52 -32.34 -27.26
N LEU A 12 1.14 -33.40 -26.52
CA LEU A 12 0.45 -33.27 -25.24
C LEU A 12 1.28 -32.53 -24.19
N ALA A 13 2.60 -32.76 -24.14
CA ALA A 13 3.49 -32.06 -23.23
C ALA A 13 3.56 -30.55 -23.55
N ILE A 14 3.64 -30.18 -24.83
CA ILE A 14 3.63 -28.77 -25.26
C ILE A 14 2.29 -28.11 -24.91
N VAL A 15 1.17 -28.77 -25.21
CA VAL A 15 -0.16 -28.25 -24.86
C VAL A 15 -0.27 -28.05 -23.36
N PHE A 16 0.15 -29.02 -22.55
CA PHE A 16 0.14 -28.91 -21.08
C PHE A 16 0.99 -27.73 -20.59
N ILE A 17 2.21 -27.55 -21.12
CA ILE A 17 3.08 -26.42 -20.77
C ILE A 17 2.43 -25.08 -21.15
N VAL A 18 1.86 -24.97 -22.35
CA VAL A 18 1.16 -23.75 -22.80
C VAL A 18 -0.08 -23.47 -21.97
N THR A 19 -0.85 -24.49 -21.59
CA THR A 19 -2.01 -24.34 -20.71
C THR A 19 -1.58 -23.90 -19.32
N VAL A 20 -0.54 -24.51 -18.73
CA VAL A 20 0.01 -24.11 -17.42
C VAL A 20 0.55 -22.68 -17.46
N LEU A 21 1.30 -22.30 -18.51
CA LEU A 21 1.79 -20.93 -18.68
C LEU A 21 0.67 -19.92 -18.87
N ASN A 22 -0.40 -20.27 -19.60
CA ASN A 22 -1.58 -19.42 -19.71
C ASN A 22 -2.34 -19.30 -18.39
N LEU A 23 -2.48 -20.39 -17.62
CA LEU A 23 -3.06 -20.34 -16.28
C LEU A 23 -2.23 -19.45 -15.33
N ILE A 24 -0.91 -19.42 -15.49
CA ILE A 24 -0.02 -18.52 -14.74
C ILE A 24 -0.16 -17.07 -15.22
N SER A 25 -0.44 -16.81 -16.51
CA SER A 25 -0.63 -15.44 -17.03
C SER A 25 -2.02 -14.87 -16.81
N VAL A 26 -3.06 -15.70 -16.61
CA VAL A 26 -4.35 -15.27 -16.04
C VAL A 26 -4.35 -15.26 -14.51
N ALA A 27 -3.21 -15.48 -13.85
CA ALA A 27 -3.06 -15.06 -12.47
C ALA A 27 -3.22 -13.54 -12.46
N SER A 28 -4.45 -13.12 -12.16
CA SER A 28 -4.90 -11.75 -12.08
C SER A 28 -3.83 -10.90 -11.43
N VAL A 29 -3.46 -9.81 -12.11
CA VAL A 29 -2.57 -8.79 -11.57
C VAL A 29 -3.32 -8.10 -10.44
N TYR A 30 -3.30 -8.76 -9.29
CA TYR A 30 -3.80 -8.28 -8.04
C TYR A 30 -2.87 -7.15 -7.60
N GLY A 31 -3.31 -5.91 -7.75
CA GLY A 31 -2.66 -4.82 -7.04
C GLY A 31 -2.89 -5.03 -5.56
N CYS A 32 -1.84 -4.86 -4.76
CA CYS A 32 -1.91 -5.13 -3.34
C CYS A 32 -1.25 -3.95 -2.62
N ILE A 33 -1.88 -3.52 -1.54
CA ILE A 33 -1.23 -2.63 -0.59
C ILE A 33 -0.23 -3.50 0.15
N ASP A 34 1.06 -3.34 -0.18
CA ASP A 34 2.10 -4.08 0.54
C ASP A 34 2.03 -3.64 2.01
N PRO A 35 1.67 -4.52 2.96
CA PRO A 35 1.66 -4.15 4.37
C PRO A 35 3.02 -3.64 4.84
N ARG A 36 4.10 -3.94 4.13
CA ARG A 36 5.47 -3.48 4.38
C ARG A 36 5.88 -2.29 3.51
N GLY A 37 4.94 -1.63 2.83
CA GLY A 37 5.20 -0.46 2.01
C GLY A 37 6.10 0.51 2.79
N ILE A 38 7.35 0.61 2.38
CA ILE A 38 8.38 1.39 3.10
C ILE A 38 8.13 2.91 3.00
N TYR A 39 7.09 3.30 2.26
CA TYR A 39 6.52 4.65 2.15
C TYR A 39 5.04 4.71 2.53
N ALA A 40 4.61 3.75 3.34
CA ALA A 40 3.33 3.82 4.03
C ALA A 40 3.55 4.15 5.50
N PHE A 41 2.55 4.81 6.07
CA PHE A 41 2.44 5.03 7.50
C PHE A 41 1.11 4.45 7.98
N GLU A 42 1.10 3.81 9.15
CA GLU A 42 -0.09 3.22 9.73
C GLU A 42 -0.16 3.47 11.24
N VAL A 43 -1.32 3.91 11.70
CA VAL A 43 -1.61 4.13 13.13
C VAL A 43 -3.00 3.58 13.45
N VAL A 44 -3.14 2.98 14.63
CA VAL A 44 -4.44 2.64 15.21
C VAL A 44 -4.73 3.60 16.35
N LEU A 45 -5.80 4.38 16.22
CA LEU A 45 -6.17 5.43 17.17
C LEU A 45 -6.85 4.84 18.42
N ASN A 46 -6.08 4.08 19.22
CA ASN A 46 -6.55 3.43 20.45
C ASN A 46 -6.35 4.28 21.72
N LYS A 47 -6.05 5.58 21.60
CA LYS A 47 -5.96 6.47 22.75
C LYS A 47 -7.32 6.52 23.47
N PRO A 48 -7.38 6.34 24.81
CA PRO A 48 -8.63 6.43 25.55
C PRO A 48 -9.39 7.74 25.29
N GLY A 49 -10.69 7.63 25.07
CA GLY A 49 -11.58 8.75 24.79
C GLY A 49 -11.73 9.09 23.31
N VAL A 50 -10.79 8.71 22.44
CA VAL A 50 -10.90 8.94 20.99
C VAL A 50 -12.05 8.12 20.41
N ARG A 51 -12.92 8.78 19.63
CA ARG A 51 -14.07 8.16 18.97
C ARG A 51 -14.06 8.50 17.48
N TYR A 52 -14.77 7.71 16.69
CA TYR A 52 -14.84 7.90 15.25
C TYR A 52 -16.23 7.58 14.67
N ASN A 53 -16.54 8.13 13.50
CA ASN A 53 -17.77 7.87 12.77
C ASN A 53 -17.49 7.69 11.26
N LEU A 54 -17.31 6.44 10.81
CA LEU A 54 -17.05 6.13 9.41
C LEU A 54 -18.23 6.45 8.48
N SER A 55 -19.46 6.53 8.98
CA SER A 55 -20.62 6.92 8.18
C SER A 55 -20.48 8.37 7.67
N ARG A 56 -19.83 9.24 8.45
CA ARG A 56 -19.55 10.63 8.02
C ARG A 56 -18.59 10.70 6.86
N VAL A 57 -17.61 9.79 6.78
CA VAL A 57 -16.70 9.70 5.63
C VAL A 57 -17.49 9.39 4.36
N LYS A 58 -18.45 8.45 4.43
CA LYS A 58 -19.30 8.08 3.29
C LYS A 58 -20.24 9.20 2.87
N GLU A 59 -20.75 9.98 3.83
CA GLU A 59 -21.60 11.14 3.58
C GLU A 59 -20.83 12.29 2.90
N ILE A 60 -19.62 12.59 3.38
CA ILE A 60 -18.86 13.78 2.97
C ILE A 60 -18.10 13.54 1.66
N PHE A 61 -17.61 12.32 1.46
CA PHE A 61 -16.73 11.98 0.34
C PHE A 61 -17.36 10.95 -0.60
N SER A 62 -18.70 10.85 -0.65
CA SER A 62 -19.46 9.79 -1.35
C SER A 62 -18.94 9.49 -2.76
N ASP A 63 -18.57 10.52 -3.50
CA ASP A 63 -18.19 10.44 -4.92
C ASP A 63 -16.69 10.24 -5.13
N ALA A 64 -15.93 10.25 -4.03
CA ALA A 64 -14.46 10.21 -4.01
C ALA A 64 -13.91 9.11 -3.08
N ILE A 65 -14.74 8.15 -2.69
CA ILE A 65 -14.35 6.99 -1.90
C ILE A 65 -14.64 5.68 -2.65
N ILE A 66 -13.85 4.66 -2.34
CA ILE A 66 -14.11 3.27 -2.70
C ILE A 66 -14.28 2.51 -1.38
N THR A 67 -15.45 1.90 -1.19
CA THR A 67 -15.66 1.04 -0.02
C THR A 67 -15.34 -0.40 -0.35
N ILE A 68 -14.58 -1.06 0.52
CA ILE A 68 -14.15 -2.45 0.36
C ILE A 68 -14.82 -3.27 1.43
N TYR A 69 -15.90 -3.93 1.01
CA TYR A 69 -16.70 -4.84 1.82
C TYR A 69 -16.04 -6.23 1.80
N ASN A 70 -15.02 -6.40 2.64
CA ASN A 70 -14.32 -7.67 2.92
C ASN A 70 -14.10 -7.74 4.45
N ASP A 71 -13.37 -8.72 4.97
CA ASP A 71 -13.10 -8.91 6.42
C ASP A 71 -12.58 -7.69 7.22
N MET A 72 -12.19 -6.58 6.57
CA MET A 72 -11.68 -5.37 7.24
C MET A 72 -12.64 -4.18 7.19
N ASP A 73 -13.74 -4.24 6.43
CA ASP A 73 -14.66 -3.11 6.17
C ASP A 73 -13.92 -1.76 6.03
N ALA A 74 -13.18 -1.62 4.94
CA ALA A 74 -12.28 -0.48 4.74
C ALA A 74 -12.86 0.56 3.77
N ILE A 75 -12.54 1.83 4.01
CA ILE A 75 -12.82 2.95 3.11
C ILE A 75 -11.50 3.46 2.54
N LEU A 76 -11.39 3.50 1.22
CA LEU A 76 -10.23 4.03 0.53
C LEU A 76 -10.60 5.33 -0.18
N PHE A 77 -9.71 6.31 -0.14
CA PHE A 77 -9.84 7.52 -0.93
C PHE A 77 -8.48 8.12 -1.27
N LYS A 78 -8.48 9.01 -2.26
CA LYS A 78 -7.30 9.81 -2.59
C LYS A 78 -7.26 11.08 -1.78
N TYR A 79 -6.08 11.42 -1.29
CA TYR A 79 -5.81 12.67 -0.59
C TYR A 79 -4.68 13.39 -1.31
N ARG A 80 -4.90 14.65 -1.68
CA ARG A 80 -3.86 15.53 -2.21
C ARG A 80 -3.53 16.59 -1.18
N HIS A 81 -2.25 16.70 -0.87
CA HIS A 81 -1.71 17.80 -0.07
C HIS A 81 -0.51 18.36 -0.81
N LEU A 82 -0.60 19.62 -1.22
CA LEU A 82 0.38 20.25 -2.10
C LEU A 82 0.53 19.45 -3.41
N ASP A 83 1.77 19.15 -3.78
CA ASP A 83 2.11 18.39 -4.99
C ASP A 83 2.07 16.87 -4.77
N ALA A 84 1.83 16.41 -3.54
CA ALA A 84 1.82 15.00 -3.21
C ALA A 84 0.42 14.39 -3.27
N LEU A 85 0.36 13.16 -3.74
CA LEU A 85 -0.88 12.38 -3.85
C LEU A 85 -0.75 11.08 -3.07
N TYR A 86 -1.74 10.85 -2.21
CA TYR A 86 -1.78 9.75 -1.27
C TYR A 86 -3.00 8.88 -1.51
N ILE A 87 -2.87 7.60 -1.21
CA ILE A 87 -3.98 6.72 -0.88
C ILE A 87 -4.14 6.71 0.63
N VAL A 88 -5.36 6.99 1.09
CA VAL A 88 -5.76 6.85 2.48
C VAL A 88 -6.65 5.64 2.61
N MET A 89 -6.40 4.81 3.61
CA MET A 89 -7.23 3.68 4.00
C MET A 89 -7.67 3.87 5.46
N LEU A 90 -8.98 3.93 5.66
CA LEU A 90 -9.61 3.94 6.97
C LEU A 90 -10.26 2.58 7.20
N TYR A 91 -10.01 1.95 8.33
CA TYR A 91 -10.56 0.62 8.64
C TYR A 91 -10.82 0.47 10.14
N GLN A 92 -11.74 -0.43 10.49
CA GLN A 92 -12.03 -0.74 11.88
C GLN A 92 -11.18 -1.92 12.33
N GLU A 93 -10.31 -1.69 13.32
CA GLU A 93 -9.43 -2.71 13.87
C GLU A 93 -9.99 -3.26 15.19
N LYS A 94 -9.92 -4.58 15.35
CA LYS A 94 -10.39 -5.28 16.55
C LYS A 94 -9.24 -5.41 17.54
N PHE A 95 -9.50 -5.14 18.81
CA PHE A 95 -8.51 -5.21 19.88
C PHE A 95 -9.04 -5.98 21.09
N TYR A 96 -8.12 -6.49 21.90
CA TYR A 96 -8.37 -6.98 23.25
C TYR A 96 -7.12 -6.76 24.10
N GLY A 97 -7.28 -6.12 25.26
CA GLY A 97 -6.19 -5.94 26.22
C GLY A 97 -5.03 -5.10 25.64
N GLY A 98 -5.35 -4.09 24.83
CA GLY A 98 -4.36 -3.21 24.20
C GLY A 98 -3.58 -3.81 23.04
N ALA A 99 -3.96 -5.00 22.55
CA ALA A 99 -3.37 -5.62 21.37
C ALA A 99 -4.44 -5.99 20.32
N PRO A 100 -4.07 -6.08 19.03
CA PRO A 100 -4.97 -6.56 17.99
C PRO A 100 -5.58 -7.94 18.33
N TYR A 101 -6.89 -8.05 18.13
CA TYR A 101 -7.67 -9.25 18.41
C TYR A 101 -7.46 -10.27 17.30
N ILE A 102 -7.09 -11.49 17.68
CA ILE A 102 -6.98 -12.60 16.75
C ILE A 102 -7.97 -13.68 17.19
N GLU A 103 -8.95 -13.97 16.33
CA GLU A 103 -10.09 -14.83 16.65
C GLU A 103 -9.69 -16.18 17.27
N ARG A 104 -8.66 -16.83 16.71
CA ARG A 104 -8.16 -18.13 17.22
C ARG A 104 -7.52 -18.07 18.62
N PHE A 105 -7.09 -16.90 19.08
CA PHE A 105 -6.33 -16.74 20.33
C PHE A 105 -7.10 -15.97 21.40
N ASN A 106 -8.04 -15.14 21.00
CA ASN A 106 -8.82 -14.28 21.88
C ASN A 106 -10.32 -14.63 21.84
N GLU A 107 -10.68 -15.82 21.35
CA GLU A 107 -12.06 -16.27 21.26
C GLU A 107 -12.80 -16.09 22.60
N GLY A 108 -14.00 -15.52 22.55
CA GLY A 108 -14.83 -15.23 23.73
C GLY A 108 -14.35 -14.08 24.61
N LYS A 109 -13.26 -13.37 24.24
CA LYS A 109 -12.82 -12.15 24.94
C LYS A 109 -13.60 -10.91 24.45
N PRO A 110 -13.77 -9.88 25.30
CA PRO A 110 -14.40 -8.63 24.89
C PRO A 110 -13.59 -7.98 23.78
N ILE A 111 -14.28 -7.51 22.74
CA ILE A 111 -13.67 -6.87 21.58
C ILE A 111 -13.80 -5.35 21.72
N GLU A 112 -12.67 -4.67 21.62
CA GLU A 112 -12.56 -3.22 21.46
C GLU A 112 -12.41 -2.90 19.97
N TYR A 113 -12.93 -1.76 19.53
CA TYR A 113 -12.86 -1.35 18.13
C TYR A 113 -12.22 0.02 18.00
N TYR A 114 -11.14 0.11 17.23
CA TYR A 114 -10.39 1.34 17.02
C TYR A 114 -10.27 1.67 15.54
N LEU A 115 -10.11 2.96 15.23
CA LEU A 115 -9.87 3.39 13.85
C LEU A 115 -8.41 3.16 13.48
N GLY A 116 -8.18 2.31 12.49
CA GLY A 116 -6.93 2.24 11.75
C GLY A 116 -6.90 3.29 10.65
N VAL A 117 -5.81 4.05 10.58
CA VAL A 117 -5.53 5.02 9.53
C VAL A 117 -4.21 4.66 8.88
N ARG A 118 -4.25 4.38 7.58
CA ARG A 118 -3.07 4.15 6.75
C ARG A 118 -3.00 5.18 5.65
N VAL A 119 -1.82 5.74 5.43
CA VAL A 119 -1.54 6.69 4.35
C VAL A 119 -0.31 6.22 3.59
N GLU A 120 -0.38 6.21 2.27
CA GLU A 120 0.67 5.73 1.38
C GLU A 120 0.78 6.64 0.15
N PHE A 121 2.00 6.90 -0.32
CA PHE A 121 2.16 7.63 -1.58
C PHE A 121 1.58 6.82 -2.75
N LEU A 122 0.79 7.47 -3.61
CA LEU A 122 0.29 6.82 -4.82
C LEU A 122 1.40 6.60 -5.86
N ASN A 123 2.48 7.40 -5.81
CA ASN A 123 3.56 7.31 -6.78
C ASN A 123 4.77 6.54 -6.23
N ASN A 124 5.04 5.36 -6.82
CA ASN A 124 6.19 4.51 -6.49
C ASN A 124 7.54 5.12 -6.91
N SER A 125 7.59 6.28 -7.58
CA SER A 125 8.86 6.94 -7.92
C SER A 125 9.73 7.19 -6.69
N ILE A 126 9.14 7.51 -5.53
CA ILE A 126 9.89 7.70 -4.29
C ILE A 126 10.54 6.38 -3.85
N GLU A 127 9.85 5.26 -4.02
CA GLU A 127 10.39 3.94 -3.68
C GLU A 127 11.59 3.55 -4.52
N ILE A 128 11.52 3.82 -5.82
CA ILE A 128 12.63 3.58 -6.74
C ILE A 128 13.83 4.44 -6.35
N LEU A 129 13.61 5.75 -6.15
CA LEU A 129 14.68 6.69 -5.80
C LEU A 129 15.37 6.32 -4.49
N CYS A 130 14.62 5.78 -3.53
CA CYS A 130 15.14 5.46 -2.22
C CYS A 130 15.85 4.11 -2.08
N ASN A 131 15.76 3.27 -3.10
CA ASN A 131 16.53 2.04 -3.17
C ASN A 131 17.94 2.27 -3.74
N GLU A 132 18.26 3.49 -4.18
CA GLU A 132 19.60 3.87 -4.63
C GLU A 132 20.51 4.18 -3.42
N SER A 133 21.67 3.52 -3.36
CA SER A 133 22.64 3.67 -2.26
C SER A 133 23.51 4.92 -2.42
N ILE A 134 22.88 6.10 -2.55
CA ILE A 134 23.56 7.39 -2.74
C ILE A 134 23.09 8.35 -1.63
N ASP A 135 23.99 9.15 -1.06
CA ASP A 135 23.69 10.07 0.05
C ASP A 135 22.54 11.04 -0.24
N GLU A 136 22.44 11.50 -1.49
CA GLU A 136 21.34 12.37 -1.95
C GLU A 136 19.99 11.65 -1.92
N ALA A 137 19.94 10.38 -2.31
CA ALA A 137 18.74 9.55 -2.21
C ALA A 137 18.30 9.42 -0.75
N ASN A 138 19.22 9.08 0.16
CA ASN A 138 18.92 8.98 1.60
C ASN A 138 18.31 10.26 2.17
N LYS A 139 18.85 11.43 1.79
CA LYS A 139 18.34 12.74 2.21
C LYS A 139 16.93 13.00 1.66
N LEU A 140 16.69 12.68 0.39
CA LEU A 140 15.38 12.82 -0.25
C LEU A 140 14.33 11.91 0.42
N CYS A 141 14.70 10.67 0.74
CA CYS A 141 13.84 9.71 1.42
C CYS A 141 13.47 10.16 2.82
N SER A 142 14.45 10.64 3.59
CA SER A 142 14.21 11.21 4.92
C SER A 142 13.22 12.38 4.86
N LYS A 143 13.38 13.26 3.86
CA LYS A 143 12.45 14.37 3.61
C LYS A 143 11.05 13.87 3.23
N ALA A 144 10.94 12.93 2.29
CA ALA A 144 9.66 12.38 1.85
C ALA A 144 8.89 11.71 2.99
N LYS A 145 9.59 10.98 3.85
CA LYS A 145 9.02 10.34 5.06
C LYS A 145 8.51 11.38 6.05
N ALA A 146 9.30 12.42 6.34
CA ALA A 146 8.86 13.51 7.22
C ALA A 146 7.64 14.24 6.64
N THR A 147 7.60 14.46 5.32
CA THR A 147 6.44 15.02 4.63
C THR A 147 5.20 14.13 4.78
N LEU A 148 5.30 12.82 4.53
CA LEU A 148 4.17 11.89 4.71
C LEU A 148 3.57 11.94 6.11
N VAL A 149 4.42 11.96 7.15
CA VAL A 149 3.96 12.02 8.54
C VAL A 149 3.29 13.36 8.87
N ASN A 150 3.85 14.47 8.38
CA ASN A 150 3.22 15.79 8.56
C ASN A 150 1.87 15.86 7.84
N ASP A 151 1.78 15.30 6.64
CA ASP A 151 0.57 15.30 5.81
C ASP A 151 -0.52 14.42 6.40
N LEU A 152 -0.16 13.32 7.06
CA LEU A 152 -1.06 12.57 7.94
C LEU A 152 -1.58 13.46 9.08
N GLY A 153 -0.71 14.23 9.74
CA GLY A 153 -1.14 15.16 10.79
C GLY A 153 -2.21 16.14 10.29
N THR A 154 -2.00 16.70 9.09
CA THR A 154 -3.00 17.55 8.42
C THR A 154 -4.29 16.78 8.10
N LEU A 155 -4.18 15.56 7.56
CA LEU A 155 -5.33 14.70 7.30
C LEU A 155 -6.16 14.45 8.55
N LEU A 156 -5.53 14.12 9.69
CA LEU A 156 -6.22 13.88 10.95
C LEU A 156 -6.98 15.12 11.42
N LYS A 157 -6.42 16.32 11.25
CA LYS A 157 -7.12 17.58 11.54
C LYS A 157 -8.37 17.76 10.69
N ILE A 158 -8.28 17.47 9.39
CA ILE A 158 -9.45 17.53 8.50
C ILE A 158 -10.51 16.53 8.94
N LEU A 159 -10.13 15.30 9.32
CA LEU A 159 -11.08 14.32 9.83
C LEU A 159 -11.76 14.78 11.12
N ILE A 160 -11.07 15.54 11.98
CA ILE A 160 -11.68 16.17 13.17
C ILE A 160 -12.64 17.28 12.77
N GLU A 161 -12.23 18.20 11.89
CA GLU A 161 -13.06 19.31 11.38
C GLU A 161 -14.36 18.81 10.69
N LYS A 162 -14.34 17.57 10.20
CA LYS A 162 -15.47 16.91 9.54
C LYS A 162 -16.29 16.00 10.46
N ASP A 163 -16.07 16.04 11.77
CA ASP A 163 -16.70 15.18 12.78
C ASP A 163 -16.52 13.67 12.51
N VAL A 164 -15.50 13.28 11.73
CA VAL A 164 -15.14 11.87 11.54
C VAL A 164 -14.38 11.36 12.74
N LEU A 165 -13.51 12.20 13.32
CA LEU A 165 -12.74 11.94 14.53
C LEU A 165 -13.16 12.89 15.63
N VAL A 166 -13.32 12.38 16.85
CA VAL A 166 -13.69 13.17 18.03
C VAL A 166 -12.74 12.85 19.17
N ASP A 167 -12.43 13.86 19.98
CA ASP A 167 -11.59 13.75 21.18
C ASP A 167 -10.11 13.39 20.93
N LEU A 168 -9.62 13.59 19.69
CA LEU A 168 -8.20 13.59 19.35
C LEU A 168 -7.71 15.05 19.23
N GLY A 169 -7.03 15.58 20.23
CA GLY A 169 -6.64 16.98 20.28
C GLY A 169 -5.39 17.32 19.47
N ASP A 170 -5.15 18.61 19.22
CA ASP A 170 -3.92 19.08 18.55
C ASP A 170 -2.63 18.61 19.23
N GLY A 171 -2.63 18.53 20.56
CA GLY A 171 -1.51 18.00 21.35
C GLY A 171 -1.25 16.52 21.09
N ASP A 172 -2.30 15.74 20.83
CA ASP A 172 -2.20 14.31 20.49
C ASP A 172 -1.62 14.12 19.09
N ILE A 173 -2.10 14.91 18.13
CA ILE A 173 -1.59 14.89 16.75
C ILE A 173 -0.12 15.30 16.73
N LYS A 174 0.25 16.34 17.47
CA LYS A 174 1.65 16.77 17.57
C LYS A 174 2.53 15.67 18.16
N THR A 175 2.06 15.00 19.22
CA THR A 175 2.78 13.87 19.82
C THR A 175 2.91 12.70 18.84
N LEU A 176 1.82 12.35 18.15
CA LEU A 176 1.81 11.30 17.12
C LEU A 176 2.82 11.59 16.02
N VAL A 177 2.82 12.79 15.45
CA VAL A 177 3.74 13.21 14.38
C VAL A 177 5.20 13.13 14.87
N ASN A 178 5.48 13.65 16.06
CA ASN A 178 6.83 13.62 16.63
C ASN A 178 7.33 12.19 16.89
N ASP A 179 6.49 11.35 17.50
CA ASP A 179 6.82 9.95 17.77
C ASP A 179 7.02 9.18 16.46
N SER A 180 6.19 9.46 15.45
CA SER A 180 6.30 8.87 14.11
C SER A 180 7.64 9.21 13.45
N ILE A 181 8.05 10.47 13.47
CA ILE A 181 9.35 10.90 12.94
C ILE A 181 10.50 10.22 13.69
N LYS A 182 10.40 10.13 15.02
CA LYS A 182 11.38 9.46 15.88
C LYS A 182 11.54 8.00 15.48
N TRP A 183 10.44 7.24 15.42
CA TRP A 183 10.48 5.80 15.12
C TRP A 183 10.93 5.51 13.69
N TRP A 184 10.64 6.39 12.74
CA TRP A 184 11.13 6.25 11.38
C TRP A 184 12.65 6.47 11.26
N ARG A 185 13.22 7.40 12.04
CA ARG A 185 14.67 7.68 11.99
C ARG A 185 15.52 6.47 12.38
N ASP A 186 14.99 5.58 13.21
CA ASP A 186 15.66 4.34 13.62
C ASP A 186 15.52 3.22 12.56
N TYR A 187 15.36 3.59 11.29
CA TYR A 187 15.20 2.72 10.11
C TYR A 187 14.04 1.72 10.20
N ARG A 188 13.01 2.01 11.00
CA ARG A 188 11.81 1.18 11.06
C ARG A 188 10.80 1.58 9.99
N ILE A 189 10.18 0.57 9.40
CA ILE A 189 8.92 0.74 8.67
C ILE A 189 7.88 1.05 9.74
N VAL A 190 7.02 2.05 9.53
CA VAL A 190 5.96 2.44 10.50
C VAL A 190 4.56 2.15 9.93
N ALA A 191 4.49 1.14 9.07
CA ALA A 191 3.27 0.60 8.50
C ALA A 191 3.26 -0.92 8.58
N GLY A 192 2.06 -1.48 8.53
CA GLY A 192 1.82 -2.92 8.65
C GLY A 192 1.61 -3.37 10.08
N TRP A 193 1.07 -4.59 10.22
CA TRP A 193 0.58 -5.14 11.48
C TRP A 193 1.56 -5.00 12.66
N ASN A 194 2.83 -5.33 12.41
CA ASN A 194 3.84 -5.34 13.45
C ASN A 194 4.35 -3.93 13.77
N SER A 195 4.37 -3.03 12.79
CA SER A 195 5.12 -1.77 12.92
C SER A 195 4.26 -0.51 12.95
N ARG A 196 2.93 -0.66 12.80
CA ARG A 196 1.96 0.40 13.04
C ARG A 196 2.08 0.94 14.46
N LEU A 197 1.83 2.24 14.60
CA LEU A 197 1.84 2.89 15.90
C LEU A 197 0.52 2.66 16.63
N ILE A 198 0.63 2.45 17.94
CA ILE A 198 -0.50 2.43 18.88
C ILE A 198 -0.17 3.32 20.09
N TYR A 199 -1.19 3.90 20.69
CA TYR A 199 -1.07 4.66 21.91
C TYR A 199 -0.83 3.74 23.11
N TYR A 200 0.21 4.05 23.89
CA TYR A 200 0.55 3.36 25.12
C TYR A 200 1.19 4.35 26.11
N HIS A 201 0.59 4.50 27.29
CA HIS A 201 1.12 5.30 28.41
C HIS A 201 1.67 6.70 28.05
N GLY A 202 0.90 7.48 27.29
CA GLY A 202 1.25 8.88 27.00
C GLY A 202 1.96 9.12 25.67
N GLY A 203 2.32 8.08 24.91
CA GLY A 203 2.97 8.21 23.61
C GLY A 203 2.47 7.21 22.58
N TRP A 204 2.91 7.39 21.34
CA TRP A 204 2.64 6.50 20.22
C TRP A 204 3.87 5.63 19.96
N LEU A 205 3.72 4.32 20.14
CA LEU A 205 4.83 3.37 20.04
C LEU A 205 4.53 2.29 19.00
N PRO A 206 5.57 1.77 18.31
CA PRO A 206 5.44 0.62 17.45
C PRO A 206 4.87 -0.57 18.24
N TYR A 207 3.86 -1.20 17.67
CA TYR A 207 3.22 -2.36 18.28
C TYR A 207 4.23 -3.49 18.58
N ASP A 208 5.17 -3.75 17.68
CA ASP A 208 6.18 -4.79 17.86
C ASP A 208 7.09 -4.54 19.05
N GLU A 209 7.42 -3.29 19.33
CA GLU A 209 8.24 -2.93 20.47
C GLU A 209 7.52 -3.23 21.79
N LEU A 210 6.24 -2.88 21.87
CA LEU A 210 5.43 -3.14 23.07
C LEU A 210 5.29 -4.65 23.34
N VAL A 211 5.08 -5.44 22.29
CA VAL A 211 5.02 -6.91 22.39
C VAL A 211 6.39 -7.49 22.78
N ASN A 212 7.47 -7.11 22.09
CA ASN A 212 8.81 -7.64 22.36
C ASN A 212 9.31 -7.30 23.78
N LYS A 213 8.86 -6.18 24.34
CA LYS A 213 9.16 -5.78 25.73
C LYS A 213 8.22 -6.39 26.77
N GLY A 214 7.22 -7.17 26.36
CA GLY A 214 6.23 -7.77 27.25
C GLY A 214 5.30 -6.76 27.93
N LEU A 215 5.13 -5.57 27.33
CA LEU A 215 4.29 -4.50 27.86
C LEU A 215 2.80 -4.69 27.54
N ILE A 216 2.49 -5.43 26.47
CA ILE A 216 1.13 -5.83 26.08
C ILE A 216 1.10 -7.31 25.71
N SER A 217 -0.06 -7.95 25.86
CA SER A 217 -0.26 -9.38 25.56
C SER A 217 -0.54 -9.64 24.06
N GLY A 218 0.22 -8.99 23.18
CA GLY A 218 0.04 -9.08 21.73
C GLY A 218 0.87 -10.18 21.07
N MET A 219 0.58 -10.44 19.80
CA MET A 219 1.31 -11.35 18.93
C MET A 219 1.91 -10.64 17.71
N LEU A 220 3.14 -11.01 17.36
CA LEU A 220 3.77 -10.59 16.10
C LEU A 220 3.38 -11.55 14.98
N VAL A 221 2.95 -11.00 13.86
CA VAL A 221 2.59 -11.79 12.68
C VAL A 221 3.82 -11.93 11.79
N ARG A 222 4.16 -13.17 11.42
CA ARG A 222 5.15 -13.42 10.36
C ARG A 222 4.39 -13.61 9.06
N PHE A 223 4.46 -12.61 8.18
CA PHE A 223 3.85 -12.68 6.86
C PHE A 223 4.91 -12.75 5.78
N SER A 224 4.70 -13.61 4.78
CA SER A 224 5.47 -13.66 3.53
C SER A 224 4.54 -13.39 2.35
N GLY A 225 4.88 -12.41 1.53
CA GLY A 225 4.09 -12.02 0.36
C GLY A 225 3.32 -10.73 0.56
N CYS A 226 2.37 -10.48 -0.33
CA CYS A 226 1.56 -9.28 -0.28
C CYS A 226 0.38 -9.47 0.66
N GLY A 227 0.17 -8.52 1.58
CA GLY A 227 -0.79 -8.64 2.69
C GLY A 227 -2.20 -8.91 2.20
N LYS A 228 -2.94 -7.84 1.86
CA LYS A 228 -4.28 -7.97 1.29
C LYS A 228 -4.27 -7.56 -0.17
N VAL A 229 -4.65 -8.53 -0.99
CA VAL A 229 -4.85 -8.38 -2.42
C VAL A 229 -6.12 -7.58 -2.68
N PHE A 230 -6.02 -6.50 -3.46
CA PHE A 230 -7.18 -5.79 -3.96
C PHE A 230 -7.59 -6.30 -5.34
N PRO A 231 -8.90 -6.45 -5.57
CA PRO A 231 -9.42 -6.67 -6.91
C PRO A 231 -8.90 -5.59 -7.89
N LYS A 232 -8.61 -5.98 -9.14
CA LYS A 232 -8.04 -5.08 -10.14
C LYS A 232 -8.94 -3.87 -10.40
N ASP A 233 -10.25 -4.05 -10.39
CA ASP A 233 -11.26 -3.00 -10.51
C ASP A 233 -11.17 -1.95 -9.40
N VAL A 234 -10.82 -2.32 -8.17
CA VAL A 234 -10.56 -1.36 -7.09
C VAL A 234 -9.33 -0.51 -7.40
N ILE A 235 -8.27 -1.13 -7.92
CA ILE A 235 -7.05 -0.43 -8.30
C ILE A 235 -7.29 0.49 -9.50
N ASP A 236 -7.97 0.00 -10.54
CA ASP A 236 -8.34 0.77 -11.70
C ASP A 236 -9.22 1.98 -11.30
N ALA A 237 -10.22 1.75 -10.44
CA ALA A 237 -11.06 2.82 -9.89
C ALA A 237 -10.23 3.85 -9.11
N LEU A 238 -9.28 3.39 -8.28
CA LEU A 238 -8.33 4.29 -7.61
C LEU A 238 -7.56 5.12 -8.63
N THR A 239 -7.06 4.57 -9.75
CA THR A 239 -6.27 5.38 -10.70
C THR A 239 -7.04 6.57 -11.26
N VAL A 240 -8.33 6.42 -11.55
CA VAL A 240 -9.17 7.47 -12.15
C VAL A 240 -9.88 8.37 -11.14
N LEU A 241 -9.94 7.95 -9.87
CA LEU A 241 -10.60 8.71 -8.80
C LEU A 241 -9.99 10.11 -8.64
N LYS A 242 -10.82 11.13 -8.46
CA LYS A 242 -10.32 12.47 -8.06
C LYS A 242 -9.97 12.46 -6.57
N PRO A 243 -9.02 13.29 -6.11
CA PRO A 243 -8.75 13.44 -4.68
C PRO A 243 -10.02 13.90 -3.94
N ALA A 244 -10.39 13.17 -2.89
CA ALA A 244 -11.51 13.50 -2.01
C ALA A 244 -11.23 14.76 -1.19
N ILE A 245 -9.95 14.98 -0.89
CA ILE A 245 -9.43 16.14 -0.19
C ILE A 245 -8.28 16.70 -1.02
N SER A 246 -8.29 18.00 -1.28
CA SER A 246 -7.21 18.72 -1.96
C SER A 246 -6.87 20.00 -1.20
N ILE A 247 -5.63 20.11 -0.74
CA ILE A 247 -5.10 21.34 -0.15
C ILE A 247 -4.00 21.84 -1.09
N GLU A 248 -4.25 22.97 -1.73
CA GLU A 248 -3.27 23.67 -2.55
C GLU A 248 -2.73 24.87 -1.76
N THR A 249 -1.42 25.13 -1.84
CA THR A 249 -0.90 26.40 -1.34
C THR A 249 -1.26 27.48 -2.36
N THR A 250 -2.10 28.43 -1.95
CA THR A 250 -2.23 29.69 -2.70
C THR A 250 -0.93 30.46 -2.52
N TYR A 251 0.04 30.27 -3.42
CA TYR A 251 1.19 31.15 -3.46
C TYR A 251 0.68 32.55 -3.80
N ILE A 252 0.73 33.47 -2.85
CA ILE A 252 0.64 34.89 -3.17
C ILE A 252 1.89 35.17 -4.02
N THR A 253 1.71 35.35 -5.32
CA THR A 253 2.79 35.68 -6.25
C THR A 253 3.33 37.07 -5.89
N ILE A 254 4.31 37.12 -4.98
CA ILE A 254 5.18 38.28 -4.88
C ILE A 254 6.06 38.21 -6.13
N ILE A 255 5.84 39.13 -7.06
CA ILE A 255 6.61 39.25 -8.31
C ILE A 255 8.07 39.49 -7.92
N ALA A 256 8.85 38.41 -7.86
CA ALA A 256 10.30 38.44 -7.71
C ALA A 256 10.94 38.11 -9.06
N SER A 257 11.87 38.98 -9.46
CA SER A 257 12.67 38.99 -10.69
C SER A 257 13.19 37.62 -11.14
N PRO A 258 13.27 37.34 -12.46
CA PRO A 258 13.50 36.00 -12.99
C PRO A 258 14.92 35.51 -12.70
N LYS A 259 15.03 34.38 -11.99
CA LYS A 259 16.23 33.54 -12.02
C LYS A 259 15.90 32.20 -12.65
N GLN A 260 16.65 31.94 -13.71
CA GLN A 260 16.82 30.75 -14.55
C GLN A 260 16.28 29.44 -13.97
N GLU A 261 15.26 28.90 -14.62
CA GLU A 261 14.74 27.54 -14.43
C GLU A 261 15.68 26.52 -15.08
N THR A 262 16.17 25.55 -14.30
CA THR A 262 16.71 24.30 -14.83
C THR A 262 15.56 23.30 -14.94
N SER A 263 15.16 23.00 -16.18
CA SER A 263 14.16 21.99 -16.50
C SER A 263 14.74 20.58 -16.38
N TYR A 264 14.22 19.80 -15.45
CA TYR A 264 14.44 18.36 -15.43
C TYR A 264 13.27 17.68 -16.13
N THR A 265 13.50 17.21 -17.36
CA THR A 265 12.58 16.31 -18.05
C THR A 265 12.66 14.92 -17.41
N LEU A 266 11.66 14.56 -16.62
CA LEU A 266 11.45 13.18 -16.20
C LEU A 266 10.97 12.37 -17.41
N SER A 267 11.84 11.47 -17.88
CA SER A 267 11.52 10.51 -18.92
C SER A 267 10.52 9.48 -18.40
N PRO A 268 9.48 9.09 -19.16
CA PRO A 268 8.53 8.08 -18.74
C PRO A 268 9.17 6.70 -18.86
N THR A 269 9.84 6.24 -17.82
CA THR A 269 10.28 4.84 -17.71
C THR A 269 9.53 4.15 -16.60
N ASN A 270 8.46 3.43 -16.97
CA ASN A 270 8.09 2.15 -16.36
C ASN A 270 7.07 1.41 -17.23
N ILE A 271 7.59 0.74 -18.26
CA ILE A 271 6.96 -0.40 -18.94
C ILE A 271 7.86 -1.60 -18.63
N TYR A 272 7.82 -2.11 -17.39
CA TYR A 272 8.65 -3.28 -17.00
C TYR A 272 7.85 -4.57 -16.76
N THR A 273 6.52 -4.51 -16.67
CA THR A 273 5.67 -5.71 -16.57
C THR A 273 5.22 -6.25 -17.94
N ASN A 274 5.30 -5.46 -19.01
CA ASN A 274 4.97 -5.93 -20.36
C ASN A 274 6.12 -6.70 -21.03
N ASN A 275 7.38 -6.44 -20.67
CA ASN A 275 8.53 -7.02 -21.38
C ASN A 275 8.70 -8.52 -21.11
N ILE A 276 8.38 -9.00 -19.90
CA ILE A 276 8.43 -10.42 -19.57
C ILE A 276 7.31 -11.17 -20.29
N SER A 277 6.09 -10.62 -20.30
CA SER A 277 4.94 -11.22 -21.00
C SER A 277 5.18 -11.28 -22.52
N VAL A 278 5.77 -10.23 -23.11
CA VAL A 278 6.17 -10.21 -24.52
C VAL A 278 7.28 -11.22 -24.80
N LEU A 279 8.28 -11.32 -23.92
CA LEU A 279 9.36 -12.31 -24.06
C LEU A 279 8.84 -13.75 -23.98
N ILE A 280 7.92 -14.04 -23.04
CA ILE A 280 7.26 -15.34 -22.93
C ILE A 280 6.46 -15.66 -24.20
N ALA A 281 5.71 -14.69 -24.73
CA ALA A 281 4.93 -14.88 -25.97
C ALA A 281 5.84 -15.17 -27.19
N ILE A 282 6.98 -14.48 -27.30
CA ILE A 282 7.97 -14.71 -28.36
C ILE A 282 8.56 -16.12 -28.24
N ILE A 283 8.94 -16.54 -27.03
CA ILE A 283 9.49 -17.89 -26.79
C ILE A 283 8.46 -18.97 -27.16
N ILE A 284 7.20 -18.81 -26.76
CA ILE A 284 6.12 -19.74 -27.12
C ILE A 284 5.94 -19.81 -28.64
N GLY A 285 5.95 -18.66 -29.33
CA GLY A 285 5.84 -18.59 -30.80
C GLY A 285 6.95 -19.35 -31.50
N ILE A 286 8.21 -19.15 -31.08
CA ILE A 286 9.38 -19.84 -31.64
C ILE A 286 9.31 -21.35 -31.41
N VAL A 287 8.98 -21.78 -30.18
CA VAL A 287 8.86 -23.21 -29.84
C VAL A 287 7.77 -23.88 -30.67
N THR A 288 6.63 -23.21 -30.86
CA THR A 288 5.50 -23.72 -31.65
C THR A 288 5.87 -23.84 -33.13
N ALA A 289 6.55 -22.84 -33.68
CA ALA A 289 7.01 -22.85 -35.07
C ALA A 289 8.03 -23.98 -35.33
N LEU A 290 9.00 -24.18 -34.42
CA LEU A 290 10.00 -25.24 -34.52
C LEU A 290 9.38 -26.64 -34.40
N ALA A 291 8.42 -26.82 -33.49
CA ALA A 291 7.69 -28.08 -33.35
C ALA A 291 6.89 -28.40 -34.62
N THR A 292 6.20 -27.40 -35.18
CA THR A 292 5.43 -27.54 -36.44
C THR A 292 6.36 -27.86 -37.61
N TYR A 293 7.49 -27.16 -37.73
CA TYR A 293 8.50 -27.43 -38.75
C TYR A 293 9.03 -28.87 -38.66
N MET A 294 9.37 -29.37 -37.46
CA MET A 294 9.85 -30.74 -37.29
C MET A 294 8.80 -31.80 -37.62
N LEU A 295 7.51 -31.53 -37.35
CA LEU A 295 6.41 -32.42 -37.72
C LEU A 295 6.20 -32.45 -39.24
N LEU A 296 6.25 -31.30 -39.91
CA LEU A 296 6.09 -31.21 -41.36
C LEU A 296 7.29 -31.76 -42.13
N TYR A 297 8.52 -31.55 -41.62
CA TYR A 297 9.74 -32.03 -42.25
C TYR A 297 9.88 -33.56 -42.17
N LYS A 298 9.40 -34.20 -41.09
CA LYS A 298 9.37 -35.67 -40.94
C LYS A 298 8.21 -36.36 -41.66
N ALA A 299 7.27 -35.60 -42.22
CA ALA A 299 6.14 -36.12 -43.00
C ALA A 299 6.45 -36.20 -44.51
N LYS A 300 7.62 -35.74 -44.95
CA LYS A 300 8.23 -36.05 -46.25
C LYS A 300 9.22 -37.20 -46.10
#